data_AF-A0A9E0GI37-F1
#
_entry.id   AF-A0A9E0GI37-F1
#
_cell.length_a   1.000
_cell.length_b   1.000
_cell.length_c   1.000
_cell.angle_alpha   90.00
_cell.angle_beta   90.00
_cell.angle_gamma   90.00
#
_symmetry.space_group_name_H-M   'P 1'
#
loop_
_entity.id
_entity.type
_entity.pdbx_description
1 polymer ?
#
loop_
_entity_poly.entity_id
_entity_poly.type
_entity_poly.pdbx_seq_one_letter_code
_entity_poly.pdbx_strand_id
1 'polypeptide(L)'
;MATRMISQTIPLLTDPLVRAGFYPTSDQALKQIVLDYVDRRIVWSLNKVSRLEKKHGLTFTEFSQALSGRASIADEDEWMAWESLLDMLESWREAKLEIQRRDVG
;
A
#
# COMPACT_ATOMS: atom_id res chain seq x y z
N MET A 1 1.48 5.33 29.98
CA MET A 1 0.66 4.09 30.11
C MET A 1 0.36 3.39 28.78
N ALA A 2 0.37 4.06 27.61
CA ALA A 2 0.05 3.44 26.31
C ALA A 2 1.00 2.30 25.88
N THR A 3 2.30 2.41 26.18
CA THR A 3 3.32 1.41 25.77
C THR A 3 3.12 0.02 26.39
N ARG A 4 2.43 -0.07 27.53
CA ARG A 4 2.21 -1.36 28.24
C ARG A 4 1.10 -2.21 27.62
N MET A 5 0.23 -1.64 26.77
CA MET A 5 -0.86 -2.37 26.13
C MET A 5 -0.46 -3.01 24.79
N ILE A 6 0.33 -2.32 23.96
CA ILE A 6 0.70 -2.83 22.62
C ILE A 6 1.54 -4.11 22.71
N SER A 7 2.49 -4.17 23.65
CA SER A 7 3.34 -5.36 23.85
C SER A 7 2.55 -6.59 24.32
N GLN A 8 1.36 -6.41 24.89
CA GLN A 8 0.47 -7.49 25.28
C GLN A 8 -0.53 -7.83 24.17
N THR A 9 -0.99 -6.84 23.41
CA THR A 9 -1.95 -7.03 22.32
C THR A 9 -1.38 -7.83 21.15
N ILE A 10 -0.10 -7.63 20.80
CA ILE A 10 0.51 -8.33 19.66
C ILE A 10 0.48 -9.87 19.88
N PRO A 11 1.01 -10.42 20.99
CA PRO A 11 0.88 -11.85 21.28
C PRO A 11 -0.57 -12.32 21.35
N LEU A 12 -1.48 -11.55 21.96
CA LEU A 12 -2.90 -11.95 22.03
C LEU A 12 -3.53 -12.19 20.66
N LEU A 13 -3.14 -11.41 19.64
CA LEU A 13 -3.64 -11.55 18.28
C LEU A 13 -2.87 -12.58 17.45
N THR A 14 -1.57 -12.76 17.70
CA THR A 14 -0.68 -13.58 16.85
C THR A 14 -0.43 -14.99 17.39
N ASP A 15 -0.50 -15.20 18.70
CA ASP A 15 -0.29 -16.51 19.34
C ASP A 15 -1.20 -17.62 18.79
N PRO A 16 -2.49 -17.39 18.48
CA PRO A 16 -3.32 -18.43 17.86
C PRO A 16 -2.73 -18.91 16.53
N LEU A 17 -2.08 -18.03 15.77
CA LEU A 17 -1.47 -18.35 14.48
C LEU A 17 -0.16 -19.12 14.66
N VAL A 18 0.61 -18.78 15.70
CA VAL A 18 1.83 -19.52 16.07
C VAL A 18 1.49 -20.91 16.58
N ARG A 19 0.52 -21.04 17.51
CA ARG A 19 0.08 -22.34 18.03
C ARG A 19 -0.52 -23.25 16.96
N ALA A 20 -1.15 -22.67 15.93
CA ALA A 20 -1.64 -23.41 14.77
C ALA A 20 -0.53 -23.79 13.77
N GLY A 21 0.70 -23.33 13.97
CA GLY A 21 1.85 -23.64 13.12
C GLY A 21 1.96 -22.81 11.83
N PHE A 22 1.18 -21.73 11.69
CA PHE A 22 1.26 -20.86 10.51
C PHE A 22 2.51 -19.98 10.51
N TYR A 23 3.00 -19.61 11.70
CA TYR A 23 4.18 -18.77 11.87
C TYR A 23 5.09 -19.28 12.99
N PRO A 24 6.42 -19.05 12.90
CA PRO A 24 7.35 -19.49 13.94
C PRO A 24 7.24 -18.69 15.24
N THR A 25 7.05 -17.38 15.14
CA THR A 25 7.01 -16.44 16.27
C THR A 25 5.91 -15.40 16.05
N SER A 26 5.49 -14.77 17.15
CA SER A 26 4.52 -13.66 17.14
C SER A 26 5.03 -12.45 16.34
N ASP A 27 6.34 -12.19 16.39
CA ASP A 27 6.98 -11.11 15.64
C ASP A 27 7.00 -11.40 14.13
N GLN A 28 7.34 -12.64 13.73
CA GLN A 28 7.24 -13.10 12.35
C GLN A 28 5.81 -13.02 11.84
N ALA A 29 4.83 -13.48 12.64
CA ALA A 29 3.42 -13.39 12.29
C ALA A 29 3.00 -11.94 12.04
N LEU A 30 3.33 -11.02 12.95
CA LEU A 30 3.02 -9.60 12.79
C LEU A 30 3.67 -9.01 11.54
N LYS A 31 4.97 -9.25 11.32
CA LYS A 31 5.68 -8.74 10.13
C LYS A 31 5.02 -9.22 8.84
N GLN A 32 4.68 -10.50 8.74
CA GLN A 32 4.03 -11.05 7.54
C GLN A 32 2.62 -10.49 7.36
N ILE A 33 1.83 -10.34 8.42
CA ILE A 33 0.49 -9.72 8.33
C ILE A 33 0.57 -8.27 7.84
N VAL A 34 1.54 -7.50 8.33
CA VAL A 34 1.76 -6.11 7.88
C VAL A 34 2.20 -6.10 6.41
N LEU A 35 3.11 -6.98 6.00
CA LEU A 35 3.53 -7.10 4.60
C LEU A 35 2.37 -7.48 3.68
N ASP A 36 1.52 -8.44 4.09
CA ASP A 36 0.32 -8.83 3.34
C ASP A 36 -0.68 -7.68 3.20
N TYR A 37 -0.80 -6.82 4.22
CA TYR A 37 -1.63 -5.63 4.14
C TYR A 37 -1.04 -4.63 3.14
N VAL A 38 0.26 -4.35 3.23
CA VAL A 38 0.97 -3.46 2.31
C VAL A 38 0.85 -3.95 0.87
N ASP A 39 0.99 -5.25 0.63
CA ASP A 39 0.84 -5.85 -0.71
C ASP A 39 -0.58 -5.70 -1.26
N ARG A 40 -1.60 -5.89 -0.41
CA ARG A 40 -2.99 -5.62 -0.80
C ARG A 40 -3.20 -4.14 -1.18
N ARG A 41 -2.55 -3.20 -0.49
CA ARG A 41 -2.61 -1.77 -0.82
C ARG A 41 -1.91 -1.46 -2.15
N ILE A 42 -0.74 -2.06 -2.41
CA ILE A 42 -0.04 -1.94 -3.69
C ILE A 42 -0.91 -2.45 -4.84
N VAL A 43 -1.47 -3.66 -4.71
CA VAL A 43 -2.35 -4.26 -5.73
C VAL A 43 -3.59 -3.40 -5.96
N TRP A 44 -4.19 -2.87 -4.90
CA TRP A 44 -5.33 -1.96 -5.03
C TRP A 44 -4.96 -0.70 -5.82
N SER A 45 -3.82 -0.07 -5.53
CA SER A 45 -3.38 1.13 -6.24
C SER A 45 -3.08 0.84 -7.71
N LEU A 46 -2.38 -0.26 -8.01
CA LEU A 46 -2.12 -0.70 -9.38
C LEU A 46 -3.41 -0.95 -10.18
N ASN A 47 -4.39 -1.60 -9.58
CA ASN A 47 -5.69 -1.82 -10.23
C ASN A 47 -6.43 -0.51 -10.52
N LYS A 48 -6.31 0.48 -9.62
CA LYS A 48 -6.90 1.80 -9.82
C LYS A 48 -6.20 2.58 -10.94
N VAL A 49 -4.86 2.53 -11.00
CA VAL A 49 -4.07 3.11 -12.09
C VAL A 49 -4.46 2.48 -13.42
N SER A 50 -4.46 1.14 -13.50
CA SER A 50 -4.83 0.42 -14.73
C SER A 50 -6.25 0.76 -15.20
N ARG A 51 -7.18 1.02 -14.28
CA ARG A 51 -8.54 1.46 -14.63
C ARG A 51 -8.56 2.86 -15.24
N LEU A 52 -7.73 3.78 -14.75
CA LEU A 52 -7.61 5.14 -15.30
C LEU A 52 -6.94 5.09 -16.68
N GLU A 53 -5.88 4.28 -16.84
CA GLU A 53 -5.23 4.06 -18.14
C GLU A 53 -6.23 3.49 -19.16
N LYS A 54 -7.04 2.51 -18.76
CA LYS A 54 -8.09 1.95 -19.63
C LYS A 54 -9.20 2.95 -19.94
N LYS A 55 -9.57 3.81 -18.98
CA LYS A 55 -10.61 4.84 -19.18
C LYS A 55 -10.20 5.83 -20.26
N HIS A 56 -8.93 6.26 -20.24
CA HIS A 56 -8.41 7.29 -21.14
C HIS A 56 -7.72 6.72 -22.39
N GLY A 57 -7.34 5.44 -22.39
CA GLY A 57 -6.55 4.82 -23.44
C GLY A 57 -5.11 5.36 -23.50
N LEU A 58 -4.64 5.97 -22.41
CA LEU A 58 -3.36 6.67 -22.30
C LEU A 58 -2.67 6.27 -21.00
N THR A 59 -1.36 6.29 -20.98
CA THR A 59 -0.57 6.31 -19.73
C THR A 59 -0.77 7.65 -19.01
N PHE A 60 -0.44 7.71 -17.71
CA PHE A 60 -0.51 8.96 -16.96
C PHE A 60 0.31 10.10 -17.61
N THR A 61 1.51 9.78 -18.12
CA THR A 61 2.37 10.76 -18.81
C THR A 61 1.71 11.30 -20.08
N GLU A 62 1.15 10.42 -20.92
CA GLU A 62 0.46 10.84 -22.14
C GLU A 62 -0.81 11.65 -21.84
N PHE A 63 -1.58 11.24 -20.82
CA PHE A 63 -2.74 11.98 -20.34
C PHE A 63 -2.35 13.38 -19.86
N SER A 64 -1.27 13.49 -19.06
CA SER A 64 -0.74 14.77 -18.58
C SER A 64 -0.36 15.72 -19.72
N GLN A 65 0.27 15.19 -20.77
CA GLN A 65 0.64 15.97 -21.96
C GLN A 65 -0.58 16.43 -22.75
N ALA A 66 -1.59 15.57 -22.90
CA ALA A 66 -2.81 15.88 -23.63
C ALA A 66 -3.62 17.03 -22.98
N LEU A 67 -3.56 17.14 -21.65
CA LEU A 67 -4.26 18.18 -20.89
C LEU A 67 -3.55 19.55 -20.89
N SER A 68 -2.27 19.60 -21.25
CA SER A 68 -1.46 20.82 -21.14
C SER A 68 -2.03 21.99 -21.94
N GLY A 69 -2.50 23.02 -21.23
CA GLY A 69 -3.10 24.24 -21.80
C GLY A 69 -4.52 24.07 -22.32
N ARG A 70 -5.19 22.95 -22.03
CA ARG A 70 -6.52 22.59 -22.58
C ARG A 70 -7.45 21.92 -21.57
N ALA A 71 -6.98 21.68 -20.35
CA ALA A 71 -7.70 20.93 -19.33
C ALA A 71 -8.98 21.64 -18.90
N SER A 72 -10.07 20.88 -18.76
CA SER A 72 -11.21 21.32 -17.96
C SER A 72 -10.94 21.09 -16.47
N ILE A 73 -11.72 21.72 -15.59
CA ILE A 73 -11.64 21.48 -14.13
C ILE A 73 -11.80 19.98 -13.81
N ALA A 74 -12.71 19.29 -14.52
CA ALA A 74 -12.91 17.85 -14.32
C ALA A 74 -11.68 17.03 -14.72
N ASP A 75 -10.94 17.46 -15.74
CA ASP A 75 -9.70 16.81 -16.15
C ASP A 75 -8.60 17.05 -15.12
N GLU A 76 -8.50 18.26 -14.56
CA GLU A 76 -7.55 18.59 -13.49
C GLU A 76 -7.83 17.78 -12.23
N ASP A 77 -9.09 17.65 -11.81
CA ASP A 77 -9.48 16.84 -10.65
C ASP A 77 -9.12 15.37 -10.84
N GLU A 78 -9.38 14.80 -12.02
CA GLU A 78 -9.03 13.42 -12.30
C GLU A 78 -7.51 13.22 -12.42
N TRP A 79 -6.81 14.17 -13.02
CA TRP A 79 -5.35 14.18 -13.10
C TRP A 79 -4.73 14.20 -11.70
N MET A 80 -5.19 15.08 -10.79
CA MET A 80 -4.70 15.14 -9.41
C MET A 80 -4.99 13.84 -8.64
N ALA A 81 -6.18 13.26 -8.84
CA ALA A 81 -6.52 11.98 -8.22
C ALA A 81 -5.61 10.84 -8.71
N TRP A 82 -5.21 10.88 -9.99
CA TRP A 82 -4.30 9.90 -10.56
C TRP A 82 -2.86 10.10 -10.07
N GLU A 83 -2.36 11.34 -10.08
CA GLU A 83 -1.03 11.69 -9.55
C GLU A 83 -0.89 11.21 -8.10
N SER A 84 -1.84 11.59 -7.23
CA SER A 84 -1.85 11.19 -5.83
C SER A 84 -1.86 9.66 -5.63
N LEU A 85 -2.50 8.93 -6.55
CA LEU A 85 -2.52 7.47 -6.52
C LEU A 85 -1.16 6.85 -6.85
N LEU A 86 -0.41 7.46 -7.77
CA LEU A 86 0.96 7.05 -8.12
C LEU A 86 1.93 7.33 -6.97
N ASP A 87 1.86 8.52 -6.37
CA ASP A 87 2.66 8.87 -5.20
C ASP A 87 2.39 7.93 -4.01
N MET A 88 1.11 7.60 -3.78
CA MET A 88 0.74 6.65 -2.74
C MET A 88 1.25 5.24 -3.07
N LEU A 89 1.21 4.81 -4.34
CA LEU A 89 1.77 3.53 -4.77
C LEU A 89 3.28 3.45 -4.49
N GLU A 90 4.02 4.52 -4.78
CA GLU A 90 5.45 4.60 -4.47
C GLU A 90 5.69 4.53 -2.96
N SER A 91 4.94 5.31 -2.18
CA SER A 91 5.02 5.29 -0.71
C SER A 91 4.79 3.89 -0.13
N TRP A 92 3.82 3.11 -0.66
CA TRP A 92 3.60 1.73 -0.23
C TRP A 92 4.76 0.80 -0.59
N ARG A 93 5.38 1.00 -1.76
CA ARG A 93 6.56 0.21 -2.19
C ARG A 93 7.76 0.49 -1.29
N GLU A 94 7.99 1.75 -0.94
CA GLU A 94 9.05 2.13 -0.01
C GLU A 94 8.82 1.53 1.38
N ALA A 95 7.60 1.67 1.91
CA ALA A 95 7.23 1.07 3.20
C ALA A 95 7.46 -0.45 3.19
N LYS A 96 7.09 -1.14 2.10
CA LYS A 96 7.35 -2.58 1.93
C LYS A 96 8.83 -2.89 2.06
N LEU A 97 9.68 -2.17 1.34
CA LEU A 97 11.13 -2.37 1.36
C LEU A 97 11.70 -2.11 2.76
N GLU A 98 11.23 -1.06 3.44
CA GLU A 98 11.65 -0.78 4.81
C GLU A 98 11.31 -1.93 5.76
N ILE A 99 10.06 -2.40 5.74
CA ILE A 99 9.60 -3.50 6.60
C ILE A 99 10.37 -4.79 6.30
N GLN A 100 10.60 -5.10 5.02
CA GLN A 100 11.35 -6.30 4.62
C GLN A 100 12.77 -6.30 5.19
N ARG A 101 13.44 -5.15 5.19
CA ARG A 101 14.81 -4.97 5.73
C ARG A 101 14.89 -5.07 7.25
N ARG A 102 13.79 -4.89 7.98
CA ARG A 102 13.78 -5.04 9.45
C ARG A 102 13.91 -6.51 9.79
N ASP A 103 14.96 -6.88 10.52
CA ASP A 103 15.04 -8.22 11.09
C ASP A 103 14.12 -8.30 12.32
N VAL A 104 13.32 -9.36 12.39
CA VAL A 104 12.42 -9.63 13.51
C VAL A 104 12.60 -11.09 13.92
N GLY A 105 12.76 -11.30 15.23
CA GLY A 105 13.15 -12.59 15.82
C GLY A 105 12.14 -13.71 15.66
#